data_AF-A0A1V5KPY5-F1
#
_entry.id   AF-A0A1V5KPY5-F1
#
_cell.length_a   1.000
_cell.length_b   1.000
_cell.length_c   1.000
_cell.angle_alpha   90.00
_cell.angle_beta   90.00
_cell.angle_gamma   90.00
#
_symmetry.space_group_name_H-M   'P 1'
#
loop_
_entity.id
_entity.type
_entity.pdbx_description
1 polymer ?
#
loop_
_entity_poly.entity_id
_entity_poly.type
_entity_poly.pdbx_seq_one_letter_code
_entity_poly.pdbx_strand_id
1 'polypeptide(L)'
;MMFMRFNAGPIVNRFKPLGTLALCSAVAILGLLFLSKAAGIMIFVAATFYALGKSFFWPTMLGVVSERIPKGGALTINTIAGVGNLAVGVIGAAFLGNIQDKHIDQQLAGRYPELRSQVVAVEKASVFGAYRPLDQDKVAQLSDADRDRIKGISSEAKKSALATVAIFPTIMLICYIILLLYFKTHGGYSVVELEELKS
;
A
#
# COMPACT_ATOMS: atom_id res chain seq x y z
N MET A 1 8.66 10.73 -9.22
CA MET A 1 7.34 11.21 -8.75
C MET A 1 6.97 12.57 -9.36
N MET A 2 7.70 13.65 -9.08
CA MET A 2 7.35 15.01 -9.54
C MET A 2 7.24 15.15 -11.07
N PHE A 3 8.28 14.75 -11.81
CA PHE A 3 8.30 14.82 -13.27
C PHE A 3 7.14 14.06 -13.95
N MET A 4 6.76 12.91 -13.40
CA MET A 4 5.68 12.10 -13.98
C MET A 4 4.30 12.68 -13.71
N ARG A 5 4.10 13.33 -12.56
CA ARG A 5 2.86 14.07 -12.28
C ARG A 5 2.66 15.25 -13.22
N PHE A 6 3.72 15.96 -13.60
CA PHE A 6 3.64 17.00 -14.62
C PHE A 6 3.31 16.46 -16.02
N ASN A 7 3.74 15.22 -16.32
CA ASN A 7 3.44 14.53 -17.59
C ASN A 7 2.21 13.61 -17.50
N ALA A 8 1.32 13.81 -16.52
CA ALA A 8 0.14 12.96 -16.33
C ALA A 8 -0.93 13.14 -17.41
N GLY A 9 -1.03 14.33 -18.00
CA GLY A 9 -2.07 14.69 -18.97
C GLY A 9 -2.18 13.73 -20.17
N PRO A 10 -1.07 13.45 -20.89
CA PRO A 10 -1.08 12.50 -22.02
C PRO A 10 -1.51 11.08 -21.63
N ILE A 11 -1.14 10.62 -20.43
CA ILE A 11 -1.44 9.26 -19.96
C ILE A 11 -2.93 9.13 -19.61
N VAL A 12 -3.47 10.10 -18.87
CA VAL A 12 -4.87 10.10 -18.44
C VAL A 12 -5.82 10.27 -19.64
N ASN A 13 -5.46 11.12 -20.60
CA ASN A 13 -6.27 11.32 -21.81
C ASN A 13 -6.32 10.07 -22.70
N ARG A 14 -5.26 9.25 -22.72
CA ARG A 14 -5.20 8.04 -23.54
C ARG A 14 -5.90 6.84 -22.91
N PHE A 15 -5.71 6.62 -21.61
CA PHE A 15 -6.24 5.45 -20.91
C PHE A 15 -7.55 5.70 -20.18
N LYS A 16 -8.06 6.95 -20.20
CA LYS A 16 -9.13 7.44 -19.35
C LYS A 16 -8.78 7.32 -17.85
N PRO A 17 -9.49 8.02 -16.95
CA PRO A 17 -9.15 8.00 -15.53
C PRO A 17 -9.17 6.60 -14.90
N LEU A 18 -10.20 5.78 -15.18
CA LEU A 18 -10.30 4.42 -14.64
C LEU A 18 -9.24 3.46 -15.20
N GLY A 19 -8.88 3.57 -16.48
CA GLY A 19 -7.83 2.74 -17.09
C GLY A 19 -6.44 3.09 -16.55
N THR A 20 -6.20 4.37 -16.27
CA THR A 20 -4.98 4.83 -15.59
C THR A 20 -4.89 4.24 -14.19
N LEU A 21 -5.98 4.24 -13.41
CA LEU A 21 -6.01 3.64 -12.07
C LEU A 21 -5.75 2.13 -12.11
N ALA A 22 -6.35 1.39 -13.06
CA ALA A 22 -6.09 -0.02 -13.25
C ALA A 22 -4.61 -0.30 -13.61
N LEU A 23 -4.04 0.46 -14.56
CA LEU A 23 -2.63 0.33 -14.92
C LEU A 23 -1.70 0.62 -13.74
N CYS A 24 -1.99 1.66 -12.96
CA CYS A 24 -1.25 2.00 -11.76
C CYS A 24 -1.30 0.88 -10.70
N SER A 25 -2.46 0.25 -10.50
CA SER A 25 -2.59 -0.92 -9.63
C SER A 25 -1.71 -2.07 -10.11
N ALA A 26 -1.76 -2.42 -11.40
CA ALA A 26 -0.93 -3.48 -11.96
C ALA A 26 0.57 -3.22 -11.77
N VAL A 27 1.03 -2.00 -12.08
CA VAL A 27 2.43 -1.60 -11.89
C VAL A 27 2.81 -1.59 -10.40
N ALA A 28 1.91 -1.17 -9.50
CA ALA A 28 2.18 -1.19 -8.07
C ALA A 28 2.28 -2.61 -7.50
N ILE A 29 1.45 -3.55 -7.98
CA ILE A 29 1.55 -4.98 -7.61
C ILE A 29 2.93 -5.52 -8.01
N LEU A 30 3.31 -5.32 -9.28
CA LEU A 30 4.62 -5.76 -9.78
C LEU A 30 5.77 -5.10 -9.00
N GLY A 31 5.66 -3.81 -8.71
CA GLY A 31 6.64 -3.08 -7.91
C GLY A 31 6.79 -3.63 -6.49
N LEU A 32 5.69 -3.95 -5.79
CA LEU A 32 5.72 -4.52 -4.44
C LEU A 32 6.27 -5.95 -4.42
N LEU A 33 5.85 -6.79 -5.38
CA LEU A 33 6.35 -8.15 -5.51
C LEU A 33 7.83 -8.18 -5.92
N PHE A 34 8.28 -7.17 -6.66
CA PHE A 34 9.69 -7.02 -6.98
C PHE A 34 10.48 -6.53 -5.76
N LEU A 35 9.93 -5.57 -5.00
CA LEU A 35 10.55 -5.03 -3.80
C LEU A 35 10.69 -6.08 -2.68
N SER A 36 9.75 -7.01 -2.56
CA SER A 36 9.85 -8.12 -1.60
C SER A 36 11.01 -9.07 -1.90
N LYS A 37 11.45 -9.16 -3.16
CA LYS A 37 12.56 -10.02 -3.59
C LYS A 37 13.88 -9.27 -3.78
N ALA A 38 13.84 -7.95 -3.90
CA ALA A 38 15.01 -7.13 -4.17
C ALA A 38 16.01 -7.12 -2.99
N ALA A 39 17.30 -6.97 -3.32
CA ALA A 39 18.39 -6.81 -2.37
C ALA A 39 19.42 -5.81 -2.90
N GLY A 40 20.13 -5.12 -2.00
CA GLY A 40 21.15 -4.12 -2.37
C GLY A 40 20.60 -3.04 -3.29
N ILE A 41 21.33 -2.73 -4.36
CA ILE A 41 20.98 -1.65 -5.29
C ILE A 41 19.65 -1.88 -6.03
N MET A 42 19.23 -3.14 -6.18
CA MET A 42 17.96 -3.48 -6.84
C MET A 42 16.74 -2.97 -6.07
N ILE A 43 16.88 -2.66 -4.77
CA ILE A 43 15.82 -2.04 -3.98
C ILE A 43 15.44 -0.68 -4.56
N PHE A 44 16.42 0.12 -5.01
CA PHE A 44 16.14 1.43 -5.61
C PHE A 44 15.43 1.31 -6.96
N VAL A 45 15.79 0.29 -7.76
CA VAL A 45 15.12 0.00 -9.03
C VAL A 45 13.66 -0.42 -8.76
N ALA A 46 13.44 -1.40 -7.88
CA ALA A 46 12.12 -1.87 -7.50
C ALA A 46 11.25 -0.75 -6.88
N ALA A 47 11.84 0.07 -6.01
CA ALA A 47 11.18 1.24 -5.41
C ALA A 47 10.79 2.27 -6.48
N THR A 48 11.58 2.42 -7.54
CA THR A 48 11.24 3.29 -8.67
C THR A 48 10.01 2.75 -9.39
N PHE A 49 9.96 1.46 -9.76
CA PHE A 49 8.77 0.87 -10.38
C PHE A 49 7.51 1.03 -9.53
N TYR A 50 7.61 0.76 -8.23
CA TYR A 50 6.50 0.98 -7.30
C TYR A 50 6.10 2.46 -7.24
N ALA A 51 7.06 3.37 -7.24
CA ALA A 51 6.83 4.81 -7.29
C ALA A 51 6.13 5.23 -8.59
N LEU A 52 6.47 4.61 -9.72
CA LEU A 52 5.79 4.88 -10.99
C LEU A 52 4.29 4.57 -10.88
N GLY A 53 3.94 3.37 -10.38
CA GLY A 53 2.55 2.99 -10.14
C GLY A 53 1.84 3.93 -9.16
N LYS A 54 2.52 4.35 -8.08
CA LYS A 54 1.96 5.27 -7.09
C LYS A 54 1.77 6.72 -7.53
N SER A 55 2.42 7.14 -8.63
CA SER A 55 2.47 8.55 -9.03
C SER A 55 1.09 9.15 -9.33
N PHE A 56 0.21 8.36 -9.97
CA PHE A 56 -1.08 8.83 -10.49
C PHE A 56 -2.28 8.43 -9.64
N PHE A 57 -2.14 7.50 -8.69
CA PHE A 57 -3.27 7.03 -7.88
C PHE A 57 -4.06 8.17 -7.23
N TRP A 58 -3.36 9.02 -6.48
CA TRP A 58 -4.00 10.10 -5.74
C TRP A 58 -4.66 11.15 -6.64
N PRO A 59 -3.95 11.80 -7.59
CA PRO A 59 -4.58 12.82 -8.43
C PRO A 59 -5.69 12.24 -9.30
N THR A 60 -5.54 11.03 -9.86
CA THR A 60 -6.57 10.43 -10.71
C THR A 60 -7.79 9.99 -9.90
N MET A 61 -7.62 9.44 -8.68
CA MET A 61 -8.77 9.12 -7.81
C MET A 61 -9.56 10.36 -7.43
N LEU A 62 -8.88 11.45 -7.01
CA LEU A 62 -9.57 12.70 -6.68
C LEU A 62 -10.24 13.32 -7.92
N GLY A 63 -9.61 13.20 -9.09
CA GLY A 63 -10.21 13.59 -10.37
C GLY A 63 -11.52 12.84 -10.66
N VAL A 64 -11.51 11.50 -10.59
CA VAL A 64 -12.72 10.67 -10.77
C VAL A 64 -13.82 11.07 -9.80
N VAL A 65 -13.49 11.30 -8.54
CA VAL A 65 -14.47 11.76 -7.54
C VAL A 65 -15.08 13.10 -7.94
N SER A 66 -14.26 14.06 -8.36
CA SER A 66 -14.74 15.39 -8.79
C SER A 66 -15.64 15.31 -10.03
N GLU A 67 -15.33 14.43 -10.97
CA GLU A 67 -16.09 14.24 -12.21
C GLU A 67 -17.40 13.46 -11.99
N ARG A 68 -17.44 12.55 -11.01
CA ARG A 68 -18.61 11.68 -10.76
C ARG A 68 -19.52 12.19 -9.65
N ILE A 69 -19.01 13.03 -8.75
CA ILE A 69 -19.77 13.62 -7.62
C ILE A 69 -19.58 15.14 -7.60
N PRO A 70 -19.93 15.86 -8.70
CA PRO A 70 -19.69 17.31 -8.80
C PRO A 70 -20.50 18.11 -7.77
N LYS A 71 -21.70 17.64 -7.40
CA LYS A 71 -22.55 18.26 -6.34
C LYS A 71 -21.87 18.28 -4.96
N GLY A 72 -20.95 17.35 -4.72
CA GLY A 72 -20.20 17.24 -3.47
C GLY A 72 -19.05 18.24 -3.33
N GLY A 73 -18.58 18.78 -4.46
CA GLY A 73 -17.58 19.84 -4.51
C GLY A 73 -16.34 19.59 -3.63
N ALA A 74 -15.84 20.66 -3.02
CA ALA A 74 -14.67 20.61 -2.15
C ALA A 74 -14.89 19.73 -0.89
N LEU A 75 -16.12 19.60 -0.40
CA LEU A 75 -16.42 18.81 0.79
C LEU A 75 -16.12 17.33 0.53
N THR A 76 -16.68 16.74 -0.53
CA THR A 76 -16.47 15.32 -0.85
C THR A 76 -15.00 15.01 -1.15
N ILE A 77 -14.30 15.89 -1.87
CA ILE A 77 -12.88 15.73 -2.19
C ILE A 77 -12.04 15.72 -0.90
N ASN A 78 -12.28 16.66 0.01
CA ASN A 78 -11.56 16.73 1.28
C ASN A 78 -11.90 15.56 2.21
N THR A 79 -13.16 15.11 2.25
CA THR A 79 -13.56 13.94 3.03
C THR A 79 -12.86 12.67 2.54
N ILE A 80 -12.85 12.41 1.23
CA ILE A 80 -12.18 11.22 0.66
C ILE A 80 -10.67 11.29 0.91
N ALA A 81 -10.06 12.47 0.75
CA ALA A 81 -8.65 12.68 1.08
C ALA A 81 -8.36 12.41 2.57
N GLY A 82 -9.20 12.92 3.48
CA GLY A 82 -9.07 12.73 4.92
C GLY A 82 -9.23 11.27 5.34
N VAL A 83 -10.28 10.59 4.85
CA VAL A 83 -10.52 9.16 5.11
C VAL A 83 -9.37 8.31 4.56
N GLY A 84 -8.87 8.62 3.36
CA GLY A 84 -7.72 7.94 2.77
C GLY A 84 -6.47 8.04 3.65
N ASN A 85 -6.15 9.23 4.14
CA ASN A 85 -5.00 9.45 5.02
C ASN A 85 -5.16 8.76 6.39
N LEU A 86 -6.35 8.81 6.98
CA LEU A 86 -6.65 8.09 8.23
C LEU A 86 -6.54 6.58 8.06
N ALA A 87 -7.04 6.03 6.94
CA ALA A 87 -6.92 4.61 6.64
C ALA A 87 -5.46 4.16 6.53
N VAL A 88 -4.57 4.97 5.92
CA VAL A 88 -3.15 4.64 5.84
C VAL A 88 -2.50 4.61 7.24
N GLY A 89 -2.78 5.59 8.08
CA GLY A 89 -2.18 5.69 9.41
C GLY A 89 -2.71 4.66 10.40
N VAL A 90 -4.03 4.62 10.58
CA VAL A 90 -4.68 3.80 11.62
C VAL A 90 -4.72 2.33 11.23
N ILE A 91 -5.13 2.04 9.99
CA ILE A 91 -5.33 0.66 9.53
C ILE A 91 -4.04 0.14 8.88
N GLY A 92 -3.47 0.89 7.94
CA GLY A 92 -2.30 0.46 7.17
C GLY A 92 -1.07 0.18 8.04
N ALA A 93 -0.70 1.11 8.93
CA ALA A 93 0.47 0.95 9.78
C ALA A 93 0.28 -0.18 10.81
N ALA A 94 -0.90 -0.26 11.44
CA ALA A 94 -1.21 -1.32 12.42
C ALA A 94 -1.26 -2.71 11.78
N PHE A 95 -1.83 -2.83 10.57
CA PHE A 95 -1.87 -4.08 9.82
C PHE A 95 -0.46 -4.53 9.42
N LEU A 96 0.35 -3.60 8.89
CA LEU A 96 1.71 -3.89 8.48
C LEU A 96 2.60 -4.30 9.66
N GLY A 97 2.49 -3.61 10.80
CA GLY A 97 3.21 -3.96 12.03
C GLY A 97 2.84 -5.34 12.54
N ASN A 98 1.55 -5.65 12.62
CA ASN A 98 1.04 -6.97 13.05
C ASN A 98 1.58 -8.12 12.18
N ILE A 99 1.65 -7.95 10.86
CA ILE A 99 2.23 -8.98 9.96
C ILE A 99 3.72 -9.13 10.19
N GLN A 100 4.46 -8.01 10.28
CA GLN A 100 5.90 -8.04 10.51
C GLN A 100 6.23 -8.72 11.84
N ASP A 101 5.59 -8.30 12.93
CA ASP A 101 5.87 -8.83 14.27
C ASP A 101 5.52 -10.32 14.39
N LYS A 102 4.41 -10.77 13.79
CA LYS A 102 4.06 -12.20 13.74
C LYS A 102 5.09 -13.02 12.98
N HIS A 103 5.57 -12.54 11.84
CA HIS A 103 6.62 -13.23 11.08
C HIS A 103 7.92 -13.29 11.88
N ILE A 104 8.30 -12.22 12.57
CA ILE A 104 9.51 -12.20 13.39
C ILE A 104 9.37 -13.18 14.55
N ASP A 105 8.25 -13.17 15.28
CA ASP A 105 8.02 -14.12 16.39
C ASP A 105 8.05 -15.58 15.91
N GLN A 106 7.46 -15.89 14.76
CA GLN A 106 7.50 -17.23 14.16
C GLN A 106 8.92 -17.65 13.78
N GLN A 107 9.71 -16.77 13.16
CA GLN A 107 11.09 -17.08 12.79
C GLN A 107 12.01 -17.21 14.00
N LEU A 108 11.83 -16.38 15.02
CA LEU A 108 12.54 -16.52 16.30
C LEU A 108 12.19 -17.83 16.98
N ALA A 109 10.91 -18.21 17.04
CA ALA A 109 10.47 -19.47 17.61
C ALA A 109 11.08 -20.71 16.92
N GLY A 110 11.22 -20.66 15.58
CA GLY A 110 11.74 -21.78 14.80
C GLY A 110 13.27 -21.87 14.75
N ARG A 111 13.98 -20.74 14.76
CA ARG A 111 15.44 -20.69 14.51
C ARG A 111 16.27 -20.38 15.75
N TYR A 112 15.74 -19.58 16.67
CA TYR A 112 16.44 -19.10 17.88
C TYR A 112 15.49 -18.99 19.08
N PRO A 113 14.91 -20.11 19.57
CA PRO A 113 13.98 -20.10 20.68
C PRO A 113 14.54 -19.45 21.96
N GLU A 114 15.86 -19.51 22.14
CA GLU A 114 16.61 -18.87 23.23
C GLU A 114 16.64 -17.34 23.14
N LEU A 115 16.65 -16.77 21.92
CA LEU A 115 16.58 -15.32 21.74
C LEU A 115 15.14 -14.83 21.92
N ARG A 116 14.15 -15.63 21.50
CA ARG A 116 12.72 -15.30 21.60
C ARG A 116 12.31 -14.92 23.03
N SER A 117 12.72 -15.70 24.03
CA SER A 117 12.37 -15.44 25.43
C SER A 117 13.02 -14.16 25.97
N GLN A 118 14.12 -13.72 25.37
CA GLN A 118 14.86 -12.53 25.78
C GLN A 118 14.36 -11.27 25.10
N VAL A 119 13.96 -11.30 23.83
CA VAL A 119 13.67 -10.07 23.04
C VAL A 119 12.21 -9.81 22.72
N VAL A 120 11.32 -10.77 22.97
CA VAL A 120 9.90 -10.61 22.66
C VAL A 120 9.18 -9.94 23.82
N ALA A 121 8.45 -8.85 23.54
CA ALA A 121 7.67 -8.12 24.54
C ALA A 121 6.36 -8.86 24.88
N VAL A 122 5.66 -8.37 25.91
CA VAL A 122 4.32 -8.86 26.28
C VAL A 122 3.39 -8.77 25.07
N GLU A 123 2.57 -9.81 24.92
CA GLU A 123 1.58 -9.90 23.85
C GLU A 123 0.64 -8.69 23.86
N LYS A 124 0.55 -8.02 22.72
CA LYS A 124 -0.33 -6.87 22.50
C LYS A 124 -1.46 -7.29 21.57
N ALA A 125 -2.68 -6.90 21.93
CA ALA A 125 -3.82 -7.02 21.04
C ALA A 125 -3.88 -5.81 20.10
N SER A 126 -3.92 -6.04 18.79
CA SER A 126 -4.25 -5.06 17.76
C SER A 126 -5.66 -5.33 17.21
N VAL A 127 -6.22 -4.36 16.48
CA VAL A 127 -7.43 -4.50 15.67
C VAL A 127 -7.33 -5.70 14.70
N PHE A 128 -6.10 -6.09 14.32
CA PHE A 128 -5.81 -7.21 13.43
C PHE A 128 -5.34 -8.48 14.16
N GLY A 129 -5.61 -8.58 15.46
CA GLY A 129 -5.29 -9.72 16.32
C GLY A 129 -4.09 -9.50 17.24
N ALA A 130 -3.79 -10.53 18.04
CA ALA A 130 -2.66 -10.50 18.96
C ALA A 130 -1.33 -10.65 18.23
N TYR A 131 -0.33 -9.87 18.65
CA TYR A 131 1.04 -9.92 18.17
C TYR A 131 2.01 -9.67 19.31
N ARG A 132 3.25 -10.12 19.16
CA ARG A 132 4.31 -9.88 20.13
C ARG A 132 5.40 -9.04 19.50
N PRO A 133 5.45 -7.73 19.77
CA PRO A 133 6.46 -6.88 19.18
C PRO A 133 7.85 -7.18 19.76
N LEU A 134 8.88 -6.87 18.98
CA LEU A 134 10.25 -6.85 19.45
C LEU A 134 10.46 -5.72 20.46
N ASP A 135 11.06 -6.06 21.60
CA ASP A 135 11.53 -5.11 22.58
C ASP A 135 12.90 -4.57 22.14
N GLN A 136 12.90 -3.38 21.51
CA GLN A 136 14.10 -2.78 20.94
C GLN A 136 15.17 -2.49 22.01
N ASP A 137 14.78 -2.24 23.25
CA ASP A 137 15.71 -1.99 24.35
C ASP A 137 16.47 -3.27 24.73
N LYS A 138 15.76 -4.41 24.75
CA LYS A 138 16.39 -5.71 24.98
C LYS A 138 17.26 -6.15 23.80
N VAL A 139 16.84 -5.87 22.57
CA VAL A 139 17.67 -6.09 21.37
C VAL A 139 18.97 -5.27 21.45
N ALA A 140 18.89 -4.04 21.94
CA ALA A 140 20.03 -3.15 22.12
C ALA A 140 20.97 -3.55 23.27
N GLN A 141 20.64 -4.58 24.05
CA GLN A 141 21.50 -5.16 25.09
C GLN A 141 22.16 -6.48 24.66
N LEU A 142 21.76 -7.05 23.52
CA LEU A 142 22.34 -8.28 23.00
C LEU A 142 23.75 -8.09 22.44
N SER A 143 24.46 -9.21 22.27
CA SER A 143 25.73 -9.27 21.54
C SER A 143 25.56 -8.80 20.09
N ASP A 144 26.64 -8.31 19.46
CA ASP A 144 26.59 -7.86 18.06
C ASP A 144 26.16 -8.99 17.11
N ALA A 145 26.61 -10.23 17.39
CA ALA A 145 26.23 -11.41 16.62
C ALA A 145 24.71 -11.69 16.67
N ASP A 146 24.08 -11.55 17.83
CA ASP A 146 22.63 -11.77 17.97
C ASP A 146 21.80 -10.61 17.43
N ARG A 147 22.31 -9.37 17.53
CA ARG A 147 21.69 -8.22 16.85
C ARG A 147 21.65 -8.42 15.34
N ASP A 148 22.73 -8.93 14.76
CA ASP A 148 22.79 -9.15 13.32
C ASP A 148 21.86 -10.29 12.88
N ARG A 149 21.69 -11.34 13.69
CA ARG A 149 20.65 -12.37 13.48
C ARG A 149 19.25 -11.77 13.48
N ILE A 150 18.93 -10.93 14.47
CA ILE A 150 17.62 -10.26 14.58
C ILE A 150 17.39 -9.28 13.42
N LYS A 151 18.41 -8.54 12.99
CA LYS A 151 18.33 -7.68 11.79
C LYS A 151 18.04 -8.51 10.54
N GLY A 152 18.65 -9.67 10.39
CA GLY A 152 18.40 -10.61 9.31
C GLY A 152 16.93 -11.04 9.26
N ILE A 153 16.41 -11.54 10.39
CA ILE A 153 15.00 -11.92 10.54
C ILE A 153 14.06 -10.74 10.28
N SER A 154 14.36 -9.57 10.84
CA SER A 154 13.56 -8.35 10.64
C SER A 154 13.53 -7.91 9.18
N SER A 155 14.65 -8.05 8.46
CA SER A 155 14.74 -7.74 7.03
C SER A 155 13.87 -8.70 6.20
N GLU A 156 13.91 -9.99 6.53
CA GLU A 156 13.09 -11.02 5.88
C GLU A 156 11.59 -10.81 6.14
N ALA A 157 11.23 -10.50 7.39
CA ALA A 157 9.86 -10.18 7.77
C ALA A 157 9.33 -8.94 7.05
N LYS A 158 10.15 -7.88 6.91
CA LYS A 158 9.79 -6.69 6.12
C LYS A 158 9.52 -7.03 4.66
N LYS A 159 10.36 -7.88 4.06
CA LYS A 159 10.18 -8.36 2.68
C LYS A 159 8.92 -9.17 2.50
N SER A 160 8.64 -10.12 3.40
CA SER A 160 7.40 -10.91 3.40
C SER A 160 6.17 -10.01 3.55
N ALA A 161 6.22 -9.04 4.48
CA ALA A 161 5.13 -8.09 4.70
C ALA A 161 4.84 -7.26 3.43
N LEU A 162 5.87 -6.81 2.70
CA LEU A 162 5.69 -6.10 1.42
C LEU A 162 4.95 -6.95 0.37
N ALA A 163 5.23 -8.25 0.30
CA ALA A 163 4.52 -9.16 -0.59
C ALA A 163 3.04 -9.28 -0.19
N THR A 164 2.76 -9.45 1.10
CA THR A 164 1.38 -9.54 1.61
C THR A 164 0.59 -8.26 1.33
N VAL A 165 1.21 -7.09 1.45
CA VAL A 165 0.56 -5.79 1.19
C VAL A 165 0.16 -5.61 -0.28
N ALA A 166 0.75 -6.38 -1.20
CA ALA A 166 0.33 -6.39 -2.62
C ALA A 166 -1.13 -6.83 -2.80
N ILE A 167 -1.75 -7.44 -1.78
CA ILE A 167 -3.19 -7.74 -1.79
C ILE A 167 -4.04 -6.48 -1.96
N PHE A 168 -3.67 -5.34 -1.36
CA PHE A 168 -4.49 -4.13 -1.44
C PHE A 168 -4.55 -3.57 -2.87
N PRO A 169 -3.42 -3.33 -3.57
CA PRO A 169 -3.46 -2.99 -4.99
C PRO A 169 -4.12 -4.05 -5.88
N THR A 170 -4.07 -5.33 -5.49
CA THR A 170 -4.74 -6.42 -6.23
C THR A 170 -6.26 -6.30 -6.14
N ILE A 171 -6.81 -6.09 -4.95
CA ILE A 171 -8.24 -5.81 -4.76
C ILE A 171 -8.63 -4.54 -5.51
N MET A 172 -7.83 -3.48 -5.42
CA MET A 172 -8.07 -2.24 -6.18
C MET A 172 -8.09 -2.48 -7.69
N LEU A 173 -7.15 -3.26 -8.23
CA LEU A 173 -7.11 -3.63 -9.64
C LEU A 173 -8.41 -4.32 -10.07
N ILE A 174 -8.86 -5.30 -9.28
CA ILE A 174 -10.12 -6.01 -9.55
C ILE A 174 -11.30 -5.03 -9.55
N CYS A 175 -11.40 -4.15 -8.56
CA CYS A 175 -12.45 -3.13 -8.50
C CYS A 175 -12.43 -2.20 -9.73
N TYR A 176 -11.26 -1.74 -10.16
CA TYR A 176 -11.17 -0.89 -11.36
C TYR A 176 -11.48 -1.66 -12.65
N ILE A 177 -11.12 -2.94 -12.75
CA ILE A 177 -11.53 -3.78 -13.88
C ILE A 177 -13.05 -3.92 -13.91
N ILE A 178 -13.68 -4.18 -12.76
CA ILE A 178 -15.15 -4.25 -12.66
C ILE A 178 -15.78 -2.92 -13.08
N LEU A 179 -15.26 -1.78 -12.60
CA LEU A 179 -15.75 -0.46 -13.00
C LEU A 179 -15.56 -0.22 -14.49
N LEU A 180 -14.41 -0.59 -15.07
CA LEU A 180 -14.15 -0.46 -16.51
C LEU A 180 -15.16 -1.27 -17.33
N LEU A 181 -15.47 -2.50 -16.93
CA LEU A 181 -16.48 -3.33 -17.58
C LEU A 181 -17.87 -2.72 -17.44
N TYR A 182 -18.23 -2.28 -16.23
CA TYR A 182 -19.50 -1.61 -15.96
C TYR A 182 -19.70 -0.36 -16.83
N PHE A 183 -18.70 0.52 -16.90
CA PHE A 183 -18.79 1.72 -17.74
C PHE A 183 -18.80 1.38 -19.22
N LYS A 184 -18.08 0.34 -19.65
CA LYS A 184 -18.13 -0.12 -21.04
C LYS A 184 -19.54 -0.58 -21.45
N THR A 185 -20.32 -1.18 -20.53
CA THR A 185 -21.69 -1.60 -20.82
C THR A 185 -22.74 -0.50 -20.68
N HIS A 186 -22.41 0.64 -20.05
CA HIS A 186 -23.35 1.74 -19.77
C HIS A 186 -22.99 3.05 -20.51
N GLY A 187 -22.49 2.96 -21.75
CA GLY A 187 -22.24 4.15 -22.59
C GLY A 187 -20.87 4.81 -22.41
N GLY A 188 -20.00 4.24 -21.58
CA GLY A 188 -18.63 4.70 -21.36
C GLY A 188 -18.46 5.56 -20.10
N TYR A 189 -17.19 5.79 -19.73
CA TYR A 189 -16.86 6.75 -18.69
C TYR A 189 -17.04 8.18 -19.20
N SER A 190 -17.93 8.93 -18.58
CA SER A 190 -18.21 10.34 -18.85
C SER A 190 -18.17 11.17 -17.56
N VAL A 191 -17.83 12.45 -17.72
CA VAL A 191 -17.96 13.47 -16.67
C VAL A 191 -19.45 13.74 -16.47
N VAL A 192 -19.89 13.82 -15.21
CA VAL A 192 -21.26 14.21 -14.89
C VAL A 192 -21.29 15.73 -14.81
N GLU A 193 -22.07 16.37 -15.68
CA GLU A 193 -22.21 17.83 -15.67
C GLU A 193 -23.33 18.27 -14.73
N LEU A 194 -23.17 19.42 -14.07
CA LEU A 194 -24.16 19.92 -13.11
C LEU A 194 -25.48 20.32 -13.77
N GLU A 195 -25.47 20.63 -15.07
CA GLU A 195 -26.65 20.98 -15.87
C GLU A 195 -27.53 19.77 -16.16
N GLU A 196 -26.96 18.58 -16.38
CA GLU A 196 -27.70 17.32 -16.60
C GLU A 196 -28.45 16.86 -15.33
N LEU A 197 -28.05 17.30 -14.14
CA LEU A 197 -28.61 16.87 -12.86
C LEU A 197 -29.77 17.74 -12.33
N LYS A 198 -30.23 18.72 -13.13
CA LYS A 198 -31.37 19.61 -12.84
C LYS A 198 -32.64 19.25 -13.64
N SER A 199 -32.54 18.33 -14.61
CA SER A 199 -33.69 17.70 -15.29
C SER A 199 -34.19 16.49 -14.51
#